data_AF-A0A3M1YEG4-F1
#
_entry.id   AF-A0A3M1YEG4-F1
#
_cell.length_a   1.000
_cell.length_b   1.000
_cell.length_c   1.000
_cell.angle_alpha   90.00
_cell.angle_beta   90.00
_cell.angle_gamma   90.00
#
_symmetry.space_group_name_H-M   'P 1'
#
loop_
_entity.id
_entity.type
_entity.pdbx_description
1 polymer ?
#
loop_
_entity_poly.entity_id
_entity_poly.type
_entity_poly.pdbx_seq_one_letter_code
_entity_poly.pdbx_strand_id
1 'polypeptide(L)'
;MSKNPPKFPVFSPGVSSLLPLFYVAWSDRVLSPAEVAFLEKKMAELPFLTKEDRMILKEWCDPACPPSRELFQTWKIALKNAAAAMPPDRRYSLVDLGLEMARRSLGDDAADFWVNSETRAALESLEEMLGSVNVRTYEDILPAHCRLVPVVSTFDVEAMTDLLDDFGETRRKMRILLSDPAFYREIIPDKDAFRKKVLQWTQILARQGLGALSYPEAFGGQDDMGQYAVVFEMLGYHDLSLTVKFGVQFGLFGGSVLFLGTRRHHEKYLKAIGTADLLGCFAMTETGHGSNVRGLETTITYEPLNREFIVHTPHEEAGKEFIGNALHGRMATVFGQLIVGGENHGVHAILVPLRDEAGNGLDGIRVEDNGYKLGLNGVDNGRIWFDEV
;
A
#
# COMPACT_ATOMS: atom_id res chain seq x y z
N MET A 1 7.64 22.56 -35.45
CA MET A 1 9.04 22.84 -35.03
C MET A 1 9.04 24.16 -34.27
N SER A 2 9.00 24.12 -32.94
CA SER A 2 9.08 25.32 -32.11
C SER A 2 10.51 25.85 -32.16
N LYS A 3 10.69 27.00 -32.80
CA LYS A 3 11.96 27.73 -32.88
C LYS A 3 12.09 28.60 -31.64
N ASN A 4 12.60 28.01 -30.56
CA ASN A 4 13.46 28.62 -29.54
C ASN A 4 13.62 27.60 -28.40
N PRO A 5 14.86 27.22 -28.00
CA PRO A 5 15.03 26.46 -26.79
C PRO A 5 14.45 27.26 -25.62
N PRO A 6 13.77 26.61 -24.65
CA PRO A 6 13.29 27.31 -23.47
C PRO A 6 14.44 28.07 -22.82
N LYS A 7 14.22 29.35 -22.49
CA LYS A 7 15.17 30.13 -21.70
C LYS A 7 15.20 29.52 -20.30
N PHE A 8 16.17 28.65 -20.06
CA PHE A 8 16.41 28.12 -18.72
C PHE A 8 16.92 29.28 -17.84
N PRO A 9 16.45 29.40 -16.59
CA PRO A 9 17.05 30.30 -15.63
C PRO A 9 18.52 29.91 -15.46
N VAL A 10 19.40 30.89 -15.63
CA VAL A 10 20.82 30.73 -15.34
C VAL A 10 20.96 30.92 -13.85
N PHE A 11 21.18 29.82 -13.13
CA PHE A 11 21.50 29.87 -11.71
C PHE A 11 22.94 30.33 -11.52
N SER A 12 23.20 31.03 -10.41
CA SER A 12 24.57 31.30 -10.02
C SER A 12 25.32 29.99 -9.76
N PRO A 13 26.67 30.01 -9.74
CA PRO A 13 27.45 28.84 -9.36
C PRO A 13 27.09 28.34 -7.96
N GLY A 14 26.81 29.26 -7.02
CA GLY A 14 26.37 28.95 -5.66
C GLY A 14 25.05 28.19 -5.61
N VAL A 15 24.03 28.69 -6.29
CA VAL A 15 22.73 28.01 -6.37
C VAL A 15 22.83 26.68 -7.14
N SER A 16 23.62 26.65 -8.21
CA SER A 16 23.83 25.43 -9.01
C SER A 16 24.49 24.30 -8.21
N SER A 17 25.40 24.64 -7.29
CA SER A 17 26.07 23.67 -6.43
C SER A 17 25.13 22.92 -5.46
N LEU A 18 24.02 23.56 -5.08
CA LEU A 18 23.04 23.03 -4.13
C LEU A 18 21.78 22.48 -4.80
N LEU A 19 21.59 22.75 -6.10
CA LEU A 19 20.39 22.36 -6.83
C LEU A 19 20.05 20.86 -6.77
N PRO A 20 21.03 19.92 -6.89
CA PRO A 20 20.73 18.49 -6.76
C PRO A 20 20.15 18.13 -5.39
N LEU A 21 20.66 18.75 -4.32
CA LEU A 21 20.22 18.51 -2.94
C LEU A 21 18.79 19.05 -2.73
N PHE A 22 18.48 20.24 -3.23
CA PHE A 22 17.13 20.82 -3.16
C PHE A 22 16.11 20.05 -3.99
N TYR A 23 16.48 19.58 -5.19
CA TYR A 23 15.59 18.74 -5.99
C TYR A 23 15.21 17.46 -5.25
N VAL A 24 16.20 16.84 -4.60
CA VAL A 24 16.01 15.63 -3.82
C VAL A 24 15.16 15.88 -2.58
N ALA A 25 15.45 16.94 -1.83
CA ALA A 25 14.69 17.35 -0.64
C ALA A 25 13.22 17.65 -0.96
N TRP A 26 12.90 18.04 -2.19
CA TRP A 26 11.52 18.29 -2.64
C TRP A 26 10.90 17.14 -3.45
N SER A 27 11.57 16.00 -3.57
CA SER A 27 11.15 14.91 -4.47
C SER A 27 9.87 14.19 -4.04
N ASP A 28 9.59 14.14 -2.74
CA ASP A 28 8.34 13.64 -2.14
C ASP A 28 7.33 14.77 -1.82
N ARG A 29 7.67 16.01 -2.18
CA ARG A 29 6.91 17.25 -1.93
C ARG A 29 6.75 17.64 -0.46
N VAL A 30 7.57 17.10 0.44
CA VAL A 30 7.52 17.43 1.86
C VAL A 30 8.93 17.76 2.35
N LEU A 31 9.09 18.92 2.97
CA LEU A 31 10.33 19.30 3.65
C LEU A 31 10.04 19.36 5.16
N SER A 32 10.69 18.50 5.94
CA SER A 32 10.46 18.42 7.39
C SER A 32 11.05 19.63 8.13
N PRO A 33 10.53 19.99 9.32
CA PRO A 33 11.09 21.09 10.11
C PRO A 33 12.58 20.93 10.45
N ALA A 34 13.05 19.68 10.60
CA ALA A 34 14.46 19.38 10.87
C ALA A 34 15.34 19.65 9.65
N GLU A 35 14.88 19.30 8.45
CA GLU A 35 15.57 19.58 7.18
C GLU A 35 15.63 21.08 6.90
N VAL A 36 14.53 21.82 7.12
CA VAL A 36 14.50 23.29 6.97
C VAL A 36 15.54 23.94 7.88
N ALA A 37 15.51 23.64 9.19
CA ALA A 37 16.43 24.25 10.16
C ALA A 37 17.89 23.94 9.84
N PHE A 38 18.17 22.74 9.33
CA PHE A 38 19.52 22.33 8.95
C PHE A 38 20.01 22.99 7.67
N LEU A 39 19.18 23.04 6.62
CA LEU A 39 19.48 23.72 5.36
C LEU A 39 19.75 25.21 5.60
N GLU A 40 18.90 25.89 6.38
CA GLU A 40 19.09 27.31 6.72
C GLU A 40 20.41 27.55 7.48
N LYS A 41 20.70 26.71 8.48
CA LYS A 41 21.95 26.79 9.25
C LYS A 41 23.17 26.59 8.35
N LYS A 42 23.17 25.55 7.51
CA LYS A 42 24.30 25.22 6.65
C LYS A 42 24.51 26.27 5.56
N MET A 43 23.44 26.73 4.93
CA MET A 43 23.51 27.84 3.98
C MET A 43 24.11 29.10 4.60
N ALA A 44 23.86 29.37 5.89
CA ALA A 44 24.49 30.50 6.59
C ALA A 44 26.02 30.36 6.66
N GLU A 45 26.52 29.14 6.85
CA GLU A 45 27.95 28.81 7.00
C GLU A 45 28.73 28.76 5.68
N LEU A 46 28.06 28.60 4.52
CA LEU A 46 28.73 28.47 3.21
C LEU A 46 29.26 29.83 2.71
N PRO A 47 30.59 30.03 2.59
CA PRO A 47 31.17 31.35 2.31
C PRO A 47 31.00 31.81 0.85
N PHE A 48 30.71 30.88 -0.06
CA PHE A 48 30.56 31.15 -1.50
C PHE A 48 29.16 31.63 -1.91
N LEU A 49 28.18 31.55 -1.00
CA LEU A 49 26.82 32.01 -1.29
C LEU A 49 26.72 33.52 -1.15
N THR A 50 26.35 34.19 -2.24
CA THR A 50 26.05 35.62 -2.26
C THR A 50 24.76 35.92 -1.48
N LYS A 51 24.46 37.22 -1.26
CA LYS A 51 23.21 37.60 -0.59
C LYS A 51 22.00 37.17 -1.42
N GLU A 52 22.10 37.30 -2.73
CA GLU A 52 21.10 36.91 -3.71
C GLU A 52 20.88 35.39 -3.70
N ASP A 53 21.95 34.60 -3.64
CA ASP A 53 21.84 33.13 -3.56
C ASP A 53 21.07 32.69 -2.30
N ARG A 54 21.39 33.32 -1.16
CA ARG A 54 20.74 33.01 0.12
C ARG A 54 19.26 33.36 0.11
N MET A 55 18.86 34.43 -0.59
CA MET A 55 17.45 34.78 -0.74
C MET A 55 16.69 33.72 -1.54
N ILE A 56 17.23 33.28 -2.68
CA ILE A 56 16.61 32.26 -3.54
C ILE A 56 16.50 30.93 -2.79
N LEU A 57 17.58 30.47 -2.17
CA LEU A 57 17.61 29.19 -1.47
C LEU A 57 16.70 29.21 -0.23
N LYS A 58 16.57 30.37 0.44
CA LYS A 58 15.64 30.52 1.57
C LYS A 58 14.18 30.40 1.12
N GLU A 59 13.83 30.96 -0.03
CA GLU A 59 12.50 30.76 -0.63
C GLU A 59 12.24 29.27 -0.90
N TRP A 60 13.25 28.53 -1.36
CA TRP A 60 13.14 27.10 -1.60
C TRP A 60 13.14 26.26 -0.31
N CYS A 61 13.45 26.83 0.85
CA CYS A 61 13.35 26.19 2.15
C CYS A 61 11.98 26.42 2.82
N ASP A 62 11.10 27.26 2.27
CA ASP A 62 9.79 27.57 2.88
C ASP A 62 8.74 26.51 2.52
N PRO A 63 8.27 25.68 3.49
CA PRO A 63 7.25 24.66 3.21
C PRO A 63 5.90 25.25 2.81
N ALA A 64 5.62 26.51 3.16
CA ALA A 64 4.40 27.21 2.75
C ALA A 64 4.45 27.71 1.29
N CYS A 65 5.66 27.80 0.71
CA CYS A 65 5.91 28.25 -0.65
C CYS A 65 6.73 27.20 -1.44
N PRO A 66 6.21 25.97 -1.64
CA PRO A 66 6.94 24.93 -2.35
C PRO A 66 7.28 25.35 -3.79
N PRO A 67 8.39 24.84 -4.37
CA PRO A 67 8.75 25.11 -5.76
C PRO A 67 7.60 24.79 -6.72
N SER A 68 7.31 25.71 -7.65
CA SER A 68 6.26 25.47 -8.65
C SER A 68 6.58 24.26 -9.52
N ARG A 69 5.55 23.66 -10.14
CA ARG A 69 5.73 22.52 -11.04
C ARG A 69 6.67 22.86 -12.19
N GLU A 70 6.56 24.07 -12.74
CA GLU A 70 7.42 24.56 -13.82
C GLU A 70 8.87 24.72 -13.36
N LEU A 71 9.09 25.26 -12.16
CA LEU A 71 10.42 25.42 -11.57
C LEU A 71 11.07 24.05 -11.28
N PHE A 72 10.32 23.12 -10.70
CA PHE A 72 10.80 21.78 -10.40
C PHE A 72 11.15 20.99 -11.67
N GLN A 73 10.37 21.12 -12.75
CA GLN A 73 10.72 20.55 -14.06
C GLN A 73 11.98 21.18 -14.64
N THR A 74 12.17 22.48 -14.45
CA THR A 74 13.37 23.19 -14.88
C THR A 74 14.61 22.66 -14.17
N TRP A 75 14.52 22.40 -12.86
CA TRP A 75 15.59 21.75 -12.09
C TRP A 75 15.92 20.37 -12.65
N LYS A 76 14.89 19.54 -12.89
CA LYS A 76 15.07 18.19 -13.45
C LYS A 76 15.84 18.21 -14.76
N ILE A 77 15.50 19.12 -15.67
CA ILE A 77 16.16 19.23 -16.98
C ILE A 77 17.61 19.69 -16.83
N ALA A 78 17.87 20.68 -15.97
CA ALA A 78 19.23 21.16 -15.70
C ALA A 78 20.13 20.04 -15.14
N LEU A 79 19.61 19.27 -14.19
CA LEU A 79 20.32 18.15 -13.58
C LEU A 79 20.62 17.03 -14.59
N LYS A 80 19.64 16.66 -15.43
CA LYS A 80 19.85 15.67 -16.51
C LYS A 80 20.89 16.11 -17.53
N ASN A 81 20.86 17.37 -17.94
CA ASN A 81 21.83 17.92 -18.90
C ASN A 81 23.25 17.91 -18.34
N ALA A 82 23.41 18.23 -17.06
CA ALA A 82 24.70 18.16 -16.38
C ALA A 82 25.19 16.71 -16.28
N ALA A 83 24.34 15.80 -15.82
CA ALA A 83 24.67 14.38 -15.66
C ALA A 83 25.04 13.70 -16.99
N ALA A 84 24.33 14.02 -18.09
CA ALA A 84 24.60 13.46 -19.42
C ALA A 84 25.98 13.80 -19.99
N ALA A 85 26.61 14.83 -19.45
CA ALA A 85 27.90 15.32 -19.91
C ALA A 85 29.03 15.01 -18.92
N MET A 86 28.76 14.21 -17.88
CA MET A 86 29.77 13.65 -16.99
C MET A 86 30.32 12.34 -17.59
N PRO A 87 31.62 12.04 -17.43
CA PRO A 87 32.23 10.79 -17.89
C PRO A 87 31.51 9.53 -17.37
N PRO A 88 31.25 8.50 -18.19
CA PRO A 88 30.44 7.34 -17.78
C PRO A 88 31.18 6.32 -16.88
N ASP A 89 32.49 6.48 -16.70
CA ASP A 89 33.41 5.50 -16.11
C ASP A 89 33.68 5.73 -14.61
N ARG A 90 33.06 6.75 -14.01
CA ARG A 90 33.22 7.11 -12.60
C ARG A 90 31.88 7.18 -11.88
N ARG A 91 31.90 6.90 -10.59
CA ARG A 91 30.74 7.07 -9.69
C ARG A 91 30.70 8.52 -9.21
N TYR A 92 29.50 9.11 -9.20
CA TYR A 92 29.27 10.49 -8.78
C TYR A 92 28.16 10.59 -7.74
N SER A 93 28.38 11.43 -6.72
CA SER A 93 27.37 11.82 -5.74
C SER A 93 26.54 13.03 -6.21
N LEU A 94 25.52 13.44 -5.43
CA LEU A 94 24.78 14.69 -5.70
C LEU A 94 25.70 15.91 -5.59
N VAL A 95 26.67 15.85 -4.67
CA VAL A 95 27.71 16.87 -4.53
C VAL A 95 28.57 16.93 -5.79
N ASP A 96 28.98 15.80 -6.35
CA ASP A 96 29.74 15.78 -7.60
C ASP A 96 28.95 16.40 -8.77
N LEU A 97 27.65 16.10 -8.86
CA LEU A 97 26.76 16.69 -9.86
C LEU A 97 26.62 18.20 -9.66
N GLY A 98 26.43 18.66 -8.42
CA GLY A 98 26.29 20.08 -8.09
C GLY A 98 27.57 20.87 -8.37
N LEU A 99 28.73 20.31 -8.00
CA LEU A 99 30.02 20.91 -8.29
C LEU A 99 30.30 21.01 -9.79
N GLU A 100 29.91 19.99 -10.56
CA GLU A 100 30.02 20.02 -12.03
C GLU A 100 29.10 21.09 -12.64
N MET A 101 27.88 21.25 -12.12
CA MET A 101 26.97 22.33 -12.52
C MET A 101 27.55 23.72 -12.22
N ALA A 102 28.11 23.90 -11.01
CA ALA A 102 28.75 25.15 -10.61
C ALA A 102 29.97 25.48 -11.47
N ARG A 103 30.83 24.49 -11.74
CA ARG A 103 32.03 24.65 -12.58
C ARG A 103 31.68 25.14 -13.99
N ARG A 104 30.66 24.55 -14.62
CA ARG A 104 30.26 24.91 -15.99
C ARG A 104 29.68 26.30 -16.11
N SER A 105 29.11 26.82 -15.03
CA SER A 105 28.53 28.17 -15.02
C SER A 105 29.58 29.30 -15.03
N LEU A 106 30.87 28.99 -14.79
CA LEU A 106 31.94 29.99 -14.63
C LEU A 106 32.93 30.10 -15.80
N GLY A 107 32.93 29.19 -16.76
CA GLY A 107 34.04 29.09 -17.73
C GLY A 107 35.36 28.68 -17.06
N ASP A 108 36.41 28.45 -17.84
CA ASP A 108 37.66 27.78 -17.37
C ASP A 108 38.44 28.56 -16.28
N ASP A 109 38.13 29.83 -16.00
CA ASP A 109 38.94 30.72 -15.17
C ASP A 109 38.66 30.67 -13.65
N ALA A 110 37.69 29.87 -13.17
CA ALA A 110 37.35 29.77 -11.73
C ALA A 110 37.22 28.33 -11.19
N ALA A 111 37.85 27.35 -11.86
CA ALA A 111 37.74 25.93 -11.51
C ALA A 111 38.30 25.60 -10.11
N ASP A 112 39.31 26.34 -9.63
CA ASP A 112 40.01 26.01 -8.37
C ASP A 112 39.17 26.29 -7.11
N PHE A 113 38.20 27.20 -7.18
CA PHE A 113 37.42 27.61 -6.01
C PHE A 113 36.42 26.53 -5.56
N TRP A 114 35.79 25.79 -6.49
CA TRP A 114 34.82 24.74 -6.19
C TRP A 114 35.46 23.39 -5.84
N VAL A 115 36.77 23.26 -6.01
CA VAL A 115 37.55 22.05 -5.73
C VAL A 115 38.16 22.09 -4.32
N ASN A 116 37.97 23.18 -3.56
CA ASN A 116 38.49 23.28 -2.19
C ASN A 116 37.83 22.23 -1.26
N SER A 117 38.63 21.65 -0.38
CA SER A 117 38.22 20.52 0.48
C SER A 117 37.14 20.91 1.50
N GLU A 118 37.11 22.16 1.94
CA GLU A 118 36.14 22.65 2.94
C GLU A 118 34.73 22.78 2.37
N THR A 119 34.60 23.29 1.14
CA THR A 119 33.33 23.44 0.41
C THR A 119 32.74 22.09 0.09
N ARG A 120 33.56 21.16 -0.41
CA ARG A 120 33.14 19.77 -0.63
C ARG A 120 32.65 19.12 0.66
N ALA A 121 33.40 19.21 1.75
CA ALA A 121 33.00 18.63 3.04
C ALA A 121 31.67 19.20 3.56
N ALA A 122 31.42 20.50 3.36
CA ALA A 122 30.17 21.13 3.75
C ALA A 122 28.96 20.64 2.92
N LEU A 123 29.17 20.39 1.62
CA LEU A 123 28.16 19.82 0.73
C LEU A 123 27.92 18.32 0.99
N GLU A 124 28.97 17.57 1.29
CA GLU A 124 28.88 16.14 1.67
C GLU A 124 28.11 15.97 2.99
N SER A 125 28.34 16.84 3.97
CA SER A 125 27.55 16.88 5.22
C SER A 125 26.07 17.20 4.97
N LEU A 126 25.74 17.99 3.93
CA LEU A 126 24.36 18.25 3.52
C LEU A 126 23.73 17.01 2.88
N GLU A 127 24.47 16.32 2.00
CA GLU A 127 24.04 15.09 1.35
C GLU A 127 23.78 13.96 2.36
N GLU A 128 24.66 13.79 3.36
CA GLU A 128 24.50 12.79 4.41
C GLU A 128 23.26 13.04 5.29
N MET A 129 22.95 14.30 5.61
CA MET A 129 21.81 14.64 6.47
C MET A 129 20.47 14.44 5.76
N LEU A 130 20.41 14.73 4.46
CA LEU A 130 19.29 14.36 3.60
C LEU A 130 19.19 12.83 3.41
N GLY A 131 20.01 12.05 4.12
CA GLY A 131 20.13 10.61 4.04
C GLY A 131 18.81 9.84 4.13
N SER A 132 18.71 8.79 3.30
CA SER A 132 17.56 7.91 3.02
C SER A 132 16.54 8.41 1.99
N VAL A 133 17.00 9.13 0.97
CA VAL A 133 16.17 9.49 -0.18
C VAL A 133 15.82 8.28 -1.06
N ASN A 134 14.59 8.28 -1.56
CA ASN A 134 14.03 7.29 -2.48
C ASN A 134 14.95 7.02 -3.67
N VAL A 135 15.39 5.76 -3.83
CA VAL A 135 16.26 5.28 -4.93
C VAL A 135 15.74 5.72 -6.31
N ARG A 136 14.42 5.82 -6.48
CA ARG A 136 13.79 6.26 -7.74
C ARG A 136 14.12 7.70 -8.12
N THR A 137 14.31 8.60 -7.15
CA THR A 137 14.65 10.01 -7.41
C THR A 137 16.06 10.13 -8.01
N TYR A 138 16.99 9.27 -7.58
CA TYR A 138 18.35 9.19 -8.11
C TYR A 138 18.39 8.62 -9.52
N GLU A 139 17.68 7.51 -9.76
CA GLU A 139 17.57 6.88 -11.09
C GLU A 139 16.95 7.81 -12.13
N ASP A 140 16.10 8.73 -11.69
CA ASP A 140 15.43 9.69 -12.56
C ASP A 140 16.34 10.80 -13.08
N ILE A 141 17.51 11.03 -12.48
CA ILE A 141 18.43 12.14 -12.80
C ILE A 141 19.80 11.65 -13.26
N LEU A 142 20.36 10.66 -12.56
CA LEU A 142 21.69 10.13 -12.86
C LEU A 142 21.57 9.02 -13.91
N PRO A 143 22.52 8.89 -14.86
CA PRO A 143 22.58 7.73 -15.73
C PRO A 143 22.69 6.45 -14.89
N ALA A 144 22.21 5.32 -15.43
CA ALA A 144 21.98 4.02 -14.77
C ALA A 144 23.21 3.34 -14.11
N HIS A 145 24.33 4.04 -13.91
CA HIS A 145 25.61 3.53 -13.43
C HIS A 145 26.08 4.10 -12.08
N CYS A 146 25.35 5.06 -11.48
CA CYS A 146 25.64 5.50 -10.11
C CYS A 146 25.00 4.58 -9.07
N ARG A 147 25.80 3.69 -8.46
CA ARG A 147 25.39 2.87 -7.30
C ARG A 147 25.60 3.65 -6.00
N LEU A 148 24.64 3.55 -5.08
CA LEU A 148 24.68 4.07 -3.71
C LEU A 148 25.98 3.68 -2.99
N VAL A 149 26.52 4.61 -2.19
CA VAL A 149 27.58 4.31 -1.22
C VAL A 149 27.01 3.26 -0.25
N PRO A 150 27.70 2.15 0.02
CA PRO A 150 27.28 1.23 1.06
C PRO A 150 27.29 2.01 2.37
N VAL A 151 26.13 2.14 3.02
CA VAL A 151 26.08 2.57 4.42
C VAL A 151 26.92 1.56 5.19
N VAL A 152 28.09 1.98 5.68
CA VAL A 152 28.90 1.13 6.54
C VAL A 152 28.19 1.12 7.89
N SER A 153 27.39 0.09 8.11
CA SER A 153 26.71 -0.10 9.39
C SER A 153 27.74 -0.29 10.49
N THR A 154 27.57 0.40 11.62
CA THR A 154 28.39 0.24 12.82
C THR A 154 28.04 -1.01 13.63
N PHE A 155 27.02 -1.74 13.19
CA PHE A 155 26.53 -2.98 13.79
C PHE A 155 26.16 -4.01 12.71
N ASP A 156 26.03 -5.26 13.12
CA ASP A 156 25.54 -6.33 12.24
C ASP A 156 24.04 -6.15 11.98
N VAL A 157 23.69 -5.80 10.73
CA VAL A 157 22.31 -5.56 10.31
C VAL A 157 21.47 -6.83 10.33
N GLU A 158 22.06 -7.99 10.02
CA GLU A 158 21.35 -9.26 10.06
C GLU A 158 21.02 -9.62 11.51
N ALA A 159 21.99 -9.49 12.42
CA ALA A 159 21.76 -9.72 13.84
C ALA A 159 20.70 -8.77 14.43
N MET A 160 20.70 -7.49 14.05
CA MET A 160 19.67 -6.53 14.49
C MET A 160 18.30 -6.87 13.89
N THR A 161 18.25 -7.34 12.63
CA THR A 161 17.00 -7.75 11.99
C THR A 161 16.41 -8.96 12.70
N ASP A 162 17.22 -9.99 12.96
CA ASP A 162 16.77 -11.19 13.67
C ASP A 162 16.37 -10.89 15.12
N LEU A 163 16.98 -9.88 15.76
CA LEU A 163 16.58 -9.42 17.10
C LEU A 163 15.21 -8.74 17.12
N LEU A 164 14.84 -8.02 16.05
CA LEU A 164 13.59 -7.24 15.97
C LEU A 164 12.44 -8.02 15.31
N ASP A 165 12.70 -9.13 14.63
CA ASP A 165 11.73 -9.83 13.79
C ASP A 165 11.33 -11.20 14.37
N ASP A 166 10.36 -11.20 15.28
CA ASP A 166 9.80 -12.39 15.94
C ASP A 166 9.27 -13.46 14.96
N PHE A 167 9.03 -13.10 13.69
CA PHE A 167 8.61 -14.03 12.62
C PHE A 167 9.45 -13.84 11.35
N GLY A 168 10.76 -13.63 11.50
CA GLY A 168 11.66 -13.32 10.39
C GLY A 168 11.69 -14.37 9.29
N GLU A 169 11.52 -15.65 9.61
CA GLU A 169 11.39 -16.70 8.60
C GLU A 169 10.13 -16.52 7.74
N THR A 170 8.98 -16.25 8.35
CA THR A 170 7.71 -16.02 7.64
C THR A 170 7.80 -14.76 6.78
N ARG A 171 8.38 -13.67 7.28
CA ARG A 171 8.61 -12.45 6.48
C ARG A 171 9.55 -12.70 5.30
N ARG A 172 10.63 -13.46 5.49
CA ARG A 172 11.54 -13.87 4.40
C ARG A 172 10.81 -14.71 3.35
N LYS A 173 10.03 -15.73 3.76
CA LYS A 173 9.20 -16.55 2.86
C LYS A 173 8.21 -15.71 2.06
N MET A 174 7.49 -14.79 2.72
CA MET A 174 6.53 -13.91 2.06
C MET A 174 7.19 -12.95 1.08
N ARG A 175 8.39 -12.41 1.39
CA ARG A 175 9.15 -11.59 0.43
C ARG A 175 9.52 -12.36 -0.83
N ILE A 176 9.95 -13.62 -0.68
CA ILE A 176 10.26 -14.49 -1.83
C ILE A 176 8.99 -14.74 -2.64
N LEU A 177 7.90 -15.16 -1.99
CA LEU A 177 6.63 -15.49 -2.65
C LEU A 177 6.04 -14.29 -3.39
N LEU A 178 6.00 -13.12 -2.76
CA LEU A 178 5.43 -11.89 -3.34
C LEU A 178 6.33 -11.25 -4.41
N SER A 179 7.56 -11.75 -4.58
CA SER A 179 8.46 -11.38 -5.69
C SER A 179 8.28 -12.28 -6.91
N ASP A 180 7.47 -13.35 -6.82
CA ASP A 180 7.17 -14.22 -7.94
C ASP A 180 6.41 -13.46 -9.06
N PRO A 181 6.69 -13.73 -10.36
CA PRO A 181 6.00 -13.09 -11.47
C PRO A 181 4.47 -13.17 -11.42
N ALA A 182 3.91 -14.20 -10.78
CA ALA A 182 2.46 -14.32 -10.59
C ALA A 182 1.87 -13.12 -9.82
N PHE A 183 2.65 -12.53 -8.91
CA PHE A 183 2.31 -11.36 -8.09
C PHE A 183 2.77 -10.03 -8.71
N TYR A 184 3.28 -10.00 -9.95
CA TYR A 184 3.68 -8.75 -10.57
C TYR A 184 2.54 -7.71 -10.54
N ARG A 185 2.84 -6.53 -10.00
CA ARG A 185 1.87 -5.43 -9.85
C ARG A 185 1.83 -4.61 -11.12
N GLU A 186 0.69 -4.67 -11.80
CA GLU A 186 0.36 -3.84 -12.94
C GLU A 186 -0.72 -2.83 -12.54
N ILE A 187 -0.74 -1.68 -13.20
CA ILE A 187 -1.85 -0.74 -13.05
C ILE A 187 -3.02 -1.30 -13.85
N ILE A 188 -4.06 -1.78 -13.16
CA ILE A 188 -5.29 -2.31 -13.76
C ILE A 188 -6.43 -1.32 -13.49
N PRO A 189 -6.81 -0.45 -14.44
CA PRO A 189 -7.83 0.57 -14.22
C PRO A 189 -9.25 -0.01 -14.09
N ASP A 190 -9.53 -1.11 -14.80
CA ASP A 190 -10.83 -1.75 -14.78
C ASP A 190 -11.02 -2.56 -13.49
N LYS A 191 -12.08 -2.23 -12.72
CA LYS A 191 -12.36 -2.90 -11.44
C LYS A 191 -12.55 -4.41 -11.59
N ASP A 192 -13.19 -4.87 -12.67
CA ASP A 192 -13.56 -6.29 -12.81
C ASP A 192 -12.36 -7.15 -13.19
N ALA A 193 -11.47 -6.63 -14.04
CA ALA A 193 -10.16 -7.21 -14.29
C ALA A 193 -9.31 -7.24 -13.00
N PHE A 194 -9.28 -6.14 -12.23
CA PHE A 194 -8.50 -6.09 -11.00
C PHE A 194 -9.02 -7.08 -9.95
N ARG A 195 -10.34 -7.19 -9.78
CA ARG A 195 -10.98 -8.16 -8.88
C ARG A 195 -10.65 -9.61 -9.23
N LYS A 196 -10.65 -9.95 -10.52
CA LYS A 196 -10.24 -11.29 -11.00
C LYS A 196 -8.76 -11.56 -10.67
N LYS A 197 -7.89 -10.56 -10.85
CA LYS A 197 -6.46 -10.68 -10.51
C LYS A 197 -6.26 -10.90 -9.00
N VAL A 198 -6.96 -10.12 -8.16
CA VAL A 198 -6.87 -10.25 -6.70
C VAL A 198 -7.46 -11.58 -6.21
N LEU A 199 -8.55 -12.07 -6.83
CA LEU A 199 -9.06 -13.42 -6.57
C LEU A 199 -8.01 -14.49 -6.90
N GLN A 200 -7.37 -14.39 -8.07
CA GLN A 200 -6.32 -15.31 -8.48
C GLN A 200 -5.16 -15.33 -7.48
N TRP A 201 -4.69 -14.16 -7.03
CA TRP A 201 -3.67 -14.06 -5.99
C TRP A 201 -4.11 -14.71 -4.68
N THR A 202 -5.35 -14.46 -4.24
CA THR A 202 -5.91 -15.07 -3.03
C THR A 202 -5.90 -16.60 -3.11
N GLN A 203 -6.28 -17.16 -4.26
CA GLN A 203 -6.27 -18.61 -4.51
C GLN A 203 -4.84 -19.17 -4.57
N ILE A 204 -3.87 -18.44 -5.14
CA ILE A 204 -2.46 -18.85 -5.13
C ILE A 204 -1.96 -18.95 -3.68
N LEU A 205 -2.22 -17.93 -2.85
CA LEU A 205 -1.84 -17.93 -1.44
C LEU A 205 -2.52 -19.07 -0.67
N ALA A 206 -3.79 -19.36 -0.95
CA ALA A 206 -4.52 -20.48 -0.37
C ALA A 206 -3.84 -21.84 -0.68
N ARG A 207 -3.40 -22.04 -1.93
CA ARG A 207 -2.67 -23.25 -2.34
C ARG A 207 -1.29 -23.39 -1.70
N GLN A 208 -0.70 -22.29 -1.24
CA GLN A 208 0.52 -22.31 -0.41
C GLN A 208 0.22 -22.67 1.07
N GLY A 209 -1.04 -22.94 1.42
CA GLY A 209 -1.48 -23.25 2.78
C GLY A 209 -1.67 -22.03 3.68
N LEU A 210 -1.47 -20.82 3.14
CA LEU A 210 -1.47 -19.59 3.94
C LEU A 210 -2.87 -19.21 4.45
N GLY A 211 -3.92 -19.63 3.75
CA GLY A 211 -5.31 -19.33 4.11
C GLY A 211 -5.82 -20.06 5.37
N ALA A 212 -5.17 -21.17 5.76
CA ALA A 212 -5.61 -21.99 6.89
C ALA A 212 -4.70 -21.86 8.14
N LEU A 213 -3.68 -21.00 8.11
CA LEU A 213 -2.66 -20.92 9.17
C LEU A 213 -3.26 -20.83 10.59
N SER A 214 -4.27 -19.98 10.77
CA SER A 214 -4.92 -19.76 12.07
C SER A 214 -6.00 -20.79 12.43
N TYR A 215 -6.28 -21.77 11.57
CA TYR A 215 -7.28 -22.81 11.86
C TYR A 215 -6.65 -23.99 12.58
N PRO A 216 -7.42 -24.78 13.35
CA PRO A 216 -6.89 -25.96 14.02
C PRO A 216 -6.34 -27.01 13.03
N GLU A 217 -5.29 -27.71 13.43
CA GLU A 217 -4.67 -28.79 12.64
C GLU A 217 -5.67 -29.87 12.21
N ALA A 218 -6.63 -30.20 13.08
CA ALA A 218 -7.70 -31.18 12.81
C ALA A 218 -8.56 -30.82 11.58
N PHE A 219 -8.56 -29.55 11.17
CA PHE A 219 -9.30 -29.05 10.01
C PHE A 219 -8.38 -28.53 8.89
N GLY A 220 -7.09 -28.93 8.91
CA GLY A 220 -6.12 -28.62 7.86
C GLY A 220 -5.35 -27.31 8.03
N GLY A 221 -5.42 -26.69 9.21
CA GLY A 221 -4.62 -25.50 9.55
C GLY A 221 -3.36 -25.81 10.35
N GLN A 222 -2.81 -24.79 11.02
CA GLN A 222 -1.58 -24.88 11.84
C GLN A 222 -1.76 -24.32 13.26
N ASP A 223 -2.97 -23.89 13.62
CA ASP A 223 -3.31 -23.23 14.88
C ASP A 223 -2.38 -22.04 15.23
N ASP A 224 -1.91 -21.34 14.20
CA ASP A 224 -0.90 -20.29 14.31
C ASP A 224 -1.45 -18.92 13.86
N MET A 225 -2.07 -18.22 14.81
CA MET A 225 -2.56 -16.86 14.59
C MET A 225 -1.43 -15.85 14.39
N GLY A 226 -0.24 -16.10 14.98
CA GLY A 226 0.91 -15.21 14.85
C GLY A 226 1.43 -15.17 13.41
N GLN A 227 1.65 -16.35 12.82
CA GLN A 227 2.03 -16.45 11.41
C GLN A 227 0.94 -15.91 10.49
N TYR A 228 -0.34 -16.17 10.78
CA TYR A 228 -1.44 -15.58 10.00
C TYR A 228 -1.39 -14.03 10.02
N ALA A 229 -1.18 -13.43 11.18
CA ALA A 229 -1.09 -11.98 11.34
C ALA A 229 0.09 -11.39 10.54
N VAL A 230 1.24 -12.06 10.56
CA VAL A 230 2.43 -11.64 9.81
C VAL A 230 2.25 -11.80 8.30
N VAL A 231 1.62 -12.88 7.84
CA VAL A 231 1.24 -13.03 6.43
C VAL A 231 0.33 -11.87 6.02
N PHE A 232 -0.71 -11.58 6.82
CA PHE A 232 -1.65 -10.50 6.56
C PHE A 232 -0.96 -9.12 6.47
N GLU A 233 -0.03 -8.83 7.38
CA GLU A 233 0.81 -7.63 7.36
C GLU A 233 1.67 -7.56 6.09
N MET A 234 2.36 -8.65 5.74
CA MET A 234 3.23 -8.71 4.56
C MET A 234 2.47 -8.53 3.25
N LEU A 235 1.21 -8.99 3.16
CA LEU A 235 0.34 -8.69 2.02
C LEU A 235 0.10 -7.19 1.88
N GLY A 236 0.08 -6.42 2.97
CA GLY A 236 -0.12 -4.96 2.95
C GLY A 236 1.01 -4.21 2.25
N TYR A 237 2.24 -4.70 2.34
CA TYR A 237 3.38 -4.19 1.54
C TYR A 237 3.24 -4.52 0.05
N HIS A 238 2.34 -5.44 -0.29
CA HIS A 238 2.05 -5.87 -1.64
C HIS A 238 0.80 -5.22 -2.25
N ASP A 239 -0.38 -5.50 -1.75
CA ASP A 239 -1.57 -4.93 -2.35
C ASP A 239 -2.69 -4.90 -1.33
N LEU A 240 -3.21 -3.71 -1.03
CA LEU A 240 -4.23 -3.57 0.00
C LEU A 240 -5.56 -4.22 -0.40
N SER A 241 -5.88 -4.34 -1.70
CA SER A 241 -7.03 -5.14 -2.14
C SER A 241 -6.83 -6.62 -1.86
N LEU A 242 -5.63 -7.15 -2.11
CA LEU A 242 -5.28 -8.53 -1.74
C LEU A 242 -5.34 -8.75 -0.23
N THR A 243 -4.76 -7.86 0.57
CA THR A 243 -4.85 -7.93 2.04
C THR A 243 -6.29 -8.01 2.49
N VAL A 244 -7.16 -7.10 2.03
CA VAL A 244 -8.56 -7.09 2.43
C VAL A 244 -9.32 -8.32 1.94
N LYS A 245 -9.12 -8.75 0.68
CA LYS A 245 -9.79 -9.96 0.16
C LYS A 245 -9.39 -11.22 0.92
N PHE A 246 -8.10 -11.34 1.24
CA PHE A 246 -7.56 -12.42 2.05
C PHE A 246 -8.16 -12.41 3.46
N GLY A 247 -8.21 -11.24 4.11
CA GLY A 247 -8.83 -11.06 5.42
C GLY A 247 -10.32 -11.39 5.44
N VAL A 248 -11.07 -10.99 4.42
CA VAL A 248 -12.50 -11.31 4.29
C VAL A 248 -12.71 -12.83 4.18
N GLN A 249 -11.95 -13.49 3.31
CA GLN A 249 -12.10 -14.93 3.07
C GLN A 249 -11.71 -15.76 4.30
N PHE A 250 -10.48 -15.58 4.79
CA PHE A 250 -9.90 -16.48 5.79
C PHE A 250 -10.11 -15.98 7.22
N GLY A 251 -10.05 -14.67 7.43
CA GLY A 251 -10.23 -14.05 8.73
C GLY A 251 -11.70 -13.88 9.11
N LEU A 252 -12.49 -13.20 8.28
CA LEU A 252 -13.88 -12.86 8.62
C LEU A 252 -14.83 -14.04 8.37
N PHE A 253 -14.94 -14.52 7.12
CA PHE A 253 -15.82 -15.63 6.81
C PHE A 253 -15.36 -16.91 7.51
N GLY A 254 -14.12 -17.33 7.29
CA GLY A 254 -13.59 -18.51 7.97
C GLY A 254 -13.49 -18.40 9.48
N GLY A 255 -13.07 -17.25 10.02
CA GLY A 255 -13.08 -17.03 11.47
C GLY A 255 -14.48 -17.05 12.06
N SER A 256 -15.50 -16.54 11.36
CA SER A 256 -16.88 -16.66 11.85
C SER A 256 -17.35 -18.12 11.96
N VAL A 257 -16.97 -18.97 10.99
CA VAL A 257 -17.23 -20.41 11.05
C VAL A 257 -16.47 -21.08 12.20
N LEU A 258 -15.22 -20.67 12.44
CA LEU A 258 -14.37 -21.22 13.51
C LEU A 258 -14.85 -20.82 14.92
N PHE A 259 -15.22 -19.56 15.12
CA PHE A 259 -15.51 -19.01 16.45
C PHE A 259 -16.98 -19.05 16.83
N LEU A 260 -17.90 -18.97 15.86
CA LEU A 260 -19.35 -19.02 16.11
C LEU A 260 -19.97 -20.37 15.74
N GLY A 261 -19.23 -21.18 14.98
CA GLY A 261 -19.67 -22.50 14.58
C GLY A 261 -19.52 -23.54 15.68
N THR A 262 -19.78 -24.78 15.28
CA THR A 262 -19.62 -25.97 16.11
C THR A 262 -18.84 -26.99 15.32
N ARG A 263 -18.47 -28.11 15.94
CA ARG A 263 -17.74 -29.20 15.28
C ARG A 263 -18.32 -29.60 13.92
N ARG A 264 -19.66 -29.67 13.79
CA ARG A 264 -20.33 -29.97 12.51
C ARG A 264 -20.01 -28.94 11.42
N HIS A 265 -19.95 -27.66 11.78
CA HIS A 265 -19.57 -26.59 10.86
C HIS A 265 -18.09 -26.68 10.50
N HIS A 266 -17.24 -26.97 11.49
CA HIS A 266 -15.79 -27.06 11.29
C HIS A 266 -15.42 -28.19 10.32
N GLU A 267 -15.95 -29.39 10.57
CA GLU A 267 -15.74 -30.58 9.72
C GLU A 267 -16.26 -30.37 8.29
N LYS A 268 -17.37 -29.64 8.13
CA LYS A 268 -17.99 -29.42 6.83
C LYS A 268 -17.29 -28.34 6.00
N TYR A 269 -16.80 -27.26 6.62
CA TYR A 269 -16.45 -26.04 5.88
C TYR A 269 -15.00 -25.61 5.99
N LEU A 270 -14.33 -25.72 7.15
CA LEU A 270 -13.04 -25.03 7.37
C LEU A 270 -11.95 -25.42 6.38
N LYS A 271 -11.86 -26.70 6.01
CA LYS A 271 -10.90 -27.17 5.01
C LYS A 271 -11.14 -26.52 3.64
N ALA A 272 -12.38 -26.46 3.19
CA ALA A 272 -12.75 -25.85 1.91
C ALA A 272 -12.57 -24.32 1.94
N ILE A 273 -12.81 -23.70 3.09
CA ILE A 273 -12.58 -22.26 3.28
C ILE A 273 -11.09 -21.93 3.19
N GLY A 274 -10.24 -22.66 3.93
CA GLY A 274 -8.80 -22.42 4.02
C GLY A 274 -8.04 -22.66 2.70
N THR A 275 -8.60 -23.51 1.84
CA THR A 275 -8.09 -23.80 0.48
C THR A 275 -8.70 -22.90 -0.60
N ALA A 276 -9.65 -22.03 -0.23
CA ALA A 276 -10.45 -21.20 -1.14
C ALA A 276 -11.29 -21.99 -2.17
N ASP A 277 -11.55 -23.29 -1.91
CA ASP A 277 -12.53 -24.10 -2.65
C ASP A 277 -13.97 -23.65 -2.34
N LEU A 278 -14.21 -23.18 -1.11
CA LEU A 278 -15.44 -22.49 -0.73
C LEU A 278 -15.13 -21.02 -0.44
N LEU A 279 -15.40 -20.17 -1.42
CA LEU A 279 -15.36 -18.72 -1.25
C LEU A 279 -16.59 -18.25 -0.47
N GLY A 280 -16.38 -17.36 0.49
CA GLY A 280 -17.50 -16.75 1.19
C GLY A 280 -17.23 -15.34 1.69
N CYS A 281 -18.27 -14.78 2.28
CA CYS A 281 -18.30 -13.41 2.75
C CYS A 281 -18.87 -13.29 4.17
N PHE A 282 -18.61 -12.14 4.79
CA PHE A 282 -19.06 -11.80 6.13
C PHE A 282 -20.10 -10.67 6.02
N ALA A 283 -21.38 -11.04 6.09
CA ALA A 283 -22.52 -10.19 5.81
C ALA A 283 -23.13 -9.62 7.10
N MET A 284 -22.46 -8.63 7.69
CA MET A 284 -22.90 -7.97 8.93
C MET A 284 -23.55 -6.62 8.65
N THR A 285 -22.76 -5.66 8.17
CA THR A 285 -23.16 -4.26 7.92
C THR A 285 -24.36 -4.18 6.99
N GLU A 286 -25.29 -3.29 7.31
CA GLU A 286 -26.44 -2.91 6.49
C GLU A 286 -26.31 -1.44 6.06
N THR A 287 -27.08 -1.05 5.02
CA THR A 287 -27.08 0.33 4.52
C THR A 287 -27.42 1.32 5.65
N GLY A 288 -28.41 0.99 6.50
CA GLY A 288 -28.79 1.79 7.67
C GLY A 288 -27.91 1.61 8.91
N HIS A 289 -27.13 0.52 8.99
CA HIS A 289 -26.48 0.08 10.23
C HIS A 289 -25.03 -0.42 10.02
N GLY A 290 -24.07 0.47 10.27
CA GLY A 290 -22.64 0.15 10.38
C GLY A 290 -22.17 -0.02 11.83
N SER A 291 -22.08 1.09 12.56
CA SER A 291 -21.57 1.09 13.95
C SER A 291 -22.55 0.46 14.95
N ASN A 292 -23.86 0.69 14.77
CA ASN A 292 -24.88 0.15 15.66
C ASN A 292 -25.33 -1.25 15.23
N VAL A 293 -24.48 -2.25 15.44
CA VAL A 293 -24.76 -3.65 15.10
C VAL A 293 -25.99 -4.20 15.83
N ARG A 294 -26.31 -3.71 17.02
CA ARG A 294 -27.54 -4.13 17.72
C ARG A 294 -28.82 -3.75 16.99
N GLY A 295 -28.75 -2.71 16.16
CA GLY A 295 -29.87 -2.18 15.39
C GLY A 295 -30.07 -2.84 14.02
N LEU A 296 -29.34 -3.89 13.67
CA LEU A 296 -29.55 -4.59 12.38
C LEU A 296 -31.01 -4.98 12.20
N GLU A 297 -31.50 -4.92 10.97
CA GLU A 297 -32.91 -5.09 10.62
C GLU A 297 -33.18 -6.39 9.85
N THR A 298 -32.17 -6.99 9.21
CA THR A 298 -32.27 -8.34 8.63
C THR A 298 -32.75 -9.32 9.71
N THR A 299 -33.77 -10.13 9.41
CA THR A 299 -34.33 -11.10 10.35
C THR A 299 -33.88 -12.52 10.03
N ILE A 300 -33.77 -13.35 11.07
CA ILE A 300 -33.53 -14.79 11.01
C ILE A 300 -34.66 -15.44 11.82
N THR A 301 -35.73 -15.87 11.16
CA THR A 301 -36.95 -16.35 11.85
C THR A 301 -36.99 -17.86 11.85
N TYR A 302 -37.08 -18.50 13.03
CA TYR A 302 -37.20 -19.95 13.12
C TYR A 302 -38.61 -20.43 12.78
N GLU A 303 -38.73 -21.34 11.80
CA GLU A 303 -39.98 -22.00 11.40
C GLU A 303 -40.01 -23.45 11.95
N PRO A 304 -40.81 -23.73 12.99
CA PRO A 304 -40.81 -25.04 13.66
C PRO A 304 -41.31 -26.20 12.79
N LEU A 305 -42.19 -25.96 11.81
CA LEU A 305 -42.79 -27.03 11.01
C LEU A 305 -41.74 -27.76 10.17
N ASN A 306 -40.87 -27.00 9.51
CA ASN A 306 -39.80 -27.54 8.66
C ASN A 306 -38.45 -27.62 9.38
N ARG A 307 -38.33 -27.02 10.57
CA ARG A 307 -37.07 -26.86 11.33
C ARG A 307 -36.05 -26.05 10.54
N GLU A 308 -36.52 -24.98 9.92
CA GLU A 308 -35.75 -24.10 9.06
C GLU A 308 -35.66 -22.71 9.68
N PHE A 309 -34.76 -21.89 9.15
CA PHE A 309 -34.69 -20.47 9.45
C PHE A 309 -34.97 -19.72 8.15
N ILE A 310 -35.85 -18.74 8.21
CA ILE A 310 -36.17 -17.84 7.11
C ILE A 310 -35.34 -16.58 7.29
N VAL A 311 -34.49 -16.27 6.31
CA VAL A 311 -33.69 -15.04 6.29
C VAL A 311 -34.37 -14.02 5.40
N HIS A 312 -34.67 -12.84 5.94
CA HIS A 312 -35.40 -11.82 5.21
C HIS A 312 -34.85 -10.41 5.48
N THR A 313 -34.81 -9.61 4.42
CA THR A 313 -34.44 -8.21 4.43
C THR A 313 -35.72 -7.37 4.34
N PRO A 314 -36.19 -6.72 5.43
CA PRO A 314 -37.53 -6.14 5.50
C PRO A 314 -37.78 -4.94 4.57
N HIS A 315 -36.71 -4.24 4.16
CA HIS A 315 -36.77 -3.13 3.21
C HIS A 315 -35.40 -2.87 2.59
N GLU A 316 -35.36 -2.05 1.54
CA GLU A 316 -34.16 -1.77 0.75
C GLU A 316 -32.93 -1.37 1.60
N GLU A 317 -33.12 -0.50 2.60
CA GLU A 317 -32.04 0.01 3.48
C GLU A 317 -31.55 -1.00 4.53
N ALA A 318 -32.30 -2.08 4.76
CA ALA A 318 -31.85 -3.20 5.59
C ALA A 318 -30.96 -4.17 4.81
N GLY A 319 -30.73 -3.92 3.52
CA GLY A 319 -29.81 -4.68 2.69
C GLY A 319 -28.38 -4.63 3.25
N LYS A 320 -27.72 -5.79 3.25
CA LYS A 320 -26.31 -5.89 3.61
C LYS A 320 -25.50 -5.04 2.66
N GLU A 321 -24.49 -4.33 3.15
CA GLU A 321 -23.71 -3.39 2.33
C GLU A 321 -22.21 -3.41 2.67
N PHE A 322 -21.38 -3.11 1.67
CA PHE A 322 -19.91 -3.21 1.71
C PHE A 322 -19.40 -4.63 1.95
N ILE A 323 -20.19 -5.64 1.60
CA ILE A 323 -19.83 -7.04 1.84
C ILE A 323 -18.76 -7.47 0.86
N GLY A 324 -17.50 -7.56 1.33
CA GLY A 324 -16.40 -8.10 0.52
C GLY A 324 -16.67 -9.54 0.13
N ASN A 325 -16.23 -9.96 -1.07
CA ASN A 325 -16.57 -11.24 -1.68
C ASN A 325 -18.07 -11.43 -1.99
N ALA A 326 -18.90 -10.40 -2.02
CA ALA A 326 -20.33 -10.58 -2.32
C ALA A 326 -20.57 -11.15 -3.74
N LEU A 327 -19.71 -10.80 -4.70
CA LEU A 327 -19.85 -11.21 -6.11
C LEU A 327 -19.21 -12.59 -6.35
N HIS A 328 -18.04 -12.85 -5.75
CA HIS A 328 -17.32 -14.13 -5.90
C HIS A 328 -17.71 -15.20 -4.88
N GLY A 329 -18.28 -14.81 -3.74
CA GLY A 329 -18.62 -15.71 -2.64
C GLY A 329 -19.83 -16.58 -2.95
N ARG A 330 -19.74 -17.86 -2.58
CA ARG A 330 -20.83 -18.85 -2.72
C ARG A 330 -21.64 -19.02 -1.44
N MET A 331 -21.08 -18.60 -0.31
CA MET A 331 -21.69 -18.69 1.02
C MET A 331 -21.47 -17.37 1.77
N ALA A 332 -22.44 -16.97 2.59
CA ALA A 332 -22.31 -15.86 3.51
C ALA A 332 -22.50 -16.32 4.96
N THR A 333 -21.72 -15.75 5.87
CA THR A 333 -22.16 -15.65 7.27
C THR A 333 -23.01 -14.39 7.39
N VAL A 334 -24.32 -14.55 7.50
CA VAL A 334 -25.29 -13.46 7.60
C VAL A 334 -25.62 -13.18 9.06
N PHE A 335 -25.50 -11.92 9.47
CA PHE A 335 -25.90 -11.48 10.80
C PHE A 335 -27.29 -10.86 10.76
N GLY A 336 -28.17 -11.22 11.68
CA GLY A 336 -29.54 -10.70 11.73
C GLY A 336 -30.20 -10.93 13.08
N GLN A 337 -31.36 -10.32 13.28
CA GLN A 337 -32.18 -10.47 14.48
C GLN A 337 -32.82 -11.86 14.51
N LEU A 338 -32.45 -12.68 15.48
CA LEU A 338 -33.05 -14.01 15.65
C LEU A 338 -34.46 -13.89 16.25
N ILE A 339 -35.46 -14.42 15.55
CA ILE A 339 -36.85 -14.43 16.00
C ILE A 339 -37.30 -15.88 16.21
N VAL A 340 -37.74 -16.21 17.42
CA VAL A 340 -38.25 -17.56 17.78
C VAL A 340 -39.58 -17.41 18.49
N GLY A 341 -40.65 -18.01 17.95
CA GLY A 341 -41.98 -17.91 18.55
C GLY A 341 -42.51 -16.47 18.69
N GLY A 342 -42.03 -15.55 17.83
CA GLY A 342 -42.35 -14.13 17.89
C GLY A 342 -41.48 -13.29 18.84
N GLU A 343 -40.57 -13.90 19.59
CA GLU A 343 -39.62 -13.20 20.47
C GLU A 343 -38.30 -12.92 19.76
N ASN A 344 -37.78 -11.70 19.89
CA ASN A 344 -36.48 -11.31 19.34
C ASN A 344 -35.36 -11.58 20.36
N HIS A 345 -34.41 -12.44 20.00
CA HIS A 345 -33.25 -12.85 20.80
C HIS A 345 -31.96 -12.09 20.47
N GLY A 346 -32.06 -11.03 19.66
CA GLY A 346 -30.94 -10.20 19.24
C GLY A 346 -30.13 -10.79 18.10
N VAL A 347 -28.98 -10.15 17.84
CA VAL A 347 -28.13 -10.45 16.69
C VAL A 347 -27.48 -11.83 16.80
N HIS A 348 -27.75 -12.68 15.82
CA HIS A 348 -27.13 -14.00 15.64
C HIS A 348 -26.56 -14.12 14.22
N ALA A 349 -25.75 -15.16 14.00
CA ALA A 349 -25.15 -15.47 12.71
C ALA A 349 -25.74 -16.78 12.15
N ILE A 350 -25.99 -16.80 10.84
CA ILE A 350 -26.41 -17.99 10.10
C ILE A 350 -25.64 -18.11 8.78
N LEU A 351 -25.33 -19.33 8.37
CA LEU A 351 -24.71 -19.59 7.07
C LEU A 351 -25.79 -19.69 6.00
N VAL A 352 -25.71 -18.83 4.99
CA VAL A 352 -26.65 -18.79 3.86
C VAL A 352 -25.89 -19.06 2.56
N PRO A 353 -26.21 -20.13 1.82
CA PRO A 353 -25.71 -20.32 0.46
C PRO A 353 -26.21 -19.17 -0.41
N LEU A 354 -25.31 -18.51 -1.13
CA LEU A 354 -25.68 -17.42 -2.06
C LEU A 354 -25.81 -17.92 -3.49
N ARG A 355 -25.02 -18.95 -3.84
CA ARG A 355 -24.87 -19.45 -5.20
C ARG A 355 -24.75 -20.97 -5.24
N ASP A 356 -25.17 -21.55 -6.35
CA ASP A 356 -24.98 -22.98 -6.63
C ASP A 356 -23.50 -23.32 -6.93
N GLU A 357 -23.22 -24.58 -7.29
CA GLU A 357 -21.87 -25.02 -7.70
C GLU A 357 -21.40 -24.41 -9.03
N ALA A 358 -22.32 -24.01 -9.90
CA ALA A 358 -22.03 -23.35 -11.18
C ALA A 358 -21.82 -21.83 -11.04
N GLY A 359 -22.09 -21.27 -9.86
CA GLY A 359 -21.96 -19.84 -9.56
C GLY A 359 -23.21 -19.01 -9.85
N ASN A 360 -24.35 -19.64 -10.17
CA ASN A 360 -25.61 -18.94 -10.34
C ASN A 360 -26.17 -18.52 -8.98
N GLY A 361 -26.77 -17.34 -8.89
CA GLY A 361 -27.49 -16.90 -7.68
C GLY A 361 -28.65 -17.82 -7.36
N LEU A 362 -28.88 -18.08 -6.07
CA LEU A 362 -30.04 -18.85 -5.61
C LEU A 362 -31.29 -17.96 -5.50
N ASP A 363 -32.46 -18.58 -5.57
CA ASP A 363 -33.75 -17.91 -5.47
C ASP A 363 -33.87 -17.15 -4.13
N GLY A 364 -34.57 -16.00 -4.16
CA GLY A 364 -34.71 -15.11 -3.01
C GLY A 364 -33.45 -14.30 -2.67
N ILE A 365 -32.33 -14.48 -3.38
CA ILE A 365 -31.09 -13.75 -3.11
C ILE A 365 -30.79 -12.75 -4.22
N ARG A 366 -30.78 -11.47 -3.87
CA ARG A 366 -30.31 -10.40 -4.76
C ARG A 366 -28.93 -9.94 -4.33
N VAL A 367 -27.98 -9.90 -5.26
CA VAL A 367 -26.64 -9.34 -5.04
C VAL A 367 -26.37 -8.25 -6.06
N GLU A 368 -25.93 -7.09 -5.58
CA GLU A 368 -25.54 -5.96 -6.42
C GLU A 368 -24.09 -5.53 -6.11
N ASP A 369 -23.38 -5.05 -7.12
CA ASP A 369 -22.02 -4.54 -6.97
C ASP A 369 -22.04 -3.08 -6.47
N ASN A 370 -21.24 -2.75 -5.44
CA ASN A 370 -21.06 -1.35 -5.01
C ASN A 370 -20.31 -0.50 -6.05
N GLY A 371 -19.71 -1.11 -7.08
CA GLY A 371 -19.02 -0.42 -8.16
C GLY A 371 -17.62 0.05 -7.78
N TYR A 372 -17.23 1.20 -8.36
CA TYR A 372 -15.95 1.83 -8.05
C TYR A 372 -16.00 2.49 -6.66
N LYS A 373 -14.95 2.26 -5.88
CA LYS A 373 -14.69 2.86 -4.58
C LYS A 373 -13.48 3.81 -4.67
N LEU A 374 -13.29 4.64 -3.64
CA LEU A 374 -12.11 5.52 -3.52
C LEU A 374 -10.79 4.74 -3.68
N GLY A 375 -10.75 3.53 -3.14
CA GLY A 375 -9.63 2.60 -3.27
C GLY A 375 -10.12 1.17 -3.07
N LEU A 376 -9.17 0.23 -2.98
CA LEU A 376 -9.47 -1.19 -2.78
C LEU A 376 -10.40 -1.79 -3.85
N ASN A 377 -10.26 -1.34 -5.10
CA ASN A 377 -11.15 -1.74 -6.19
C ASN A 377 -11.01 -3.21 -6.60
N GLY A 378 -9.94 -3.90 -6.20
CA GLY A 378 -9.77 -5.35 -6.36
C GLY A 378 -10.60 -6.19 -5.39
N VAL A 379 -11.26 -5.56 -4.41
CA VAL A 379 -12.26 -6.21 -3.56
C VAL A 379 -13.65 -6.01 -4.19
N ASP A 380 -14.33 -7.11 -4.44
CA ASP A 380 -15.71 -7.16 -4.94
C ASP A 380 -16.71 -6.97 -3.80
N ASN A 381 -16.74 -5.75 -3.25
CA ASN A 381 -17.77 -5.36 -2.29
C ASN A 381 -19.12 -5.26 -2.99
N GLY A 382 -20.15 -5.83 -2.37
CA GLY A 382 -21.51 -5.74 -2.87
C GLY A 382 -22.55 -5.58 -1.77
N ARG A 383 -23.77 -5.39 -2.24
CA ARG A 383 -24.99 -5.36 -1.45
C ARG A 383 -25.73 -6.69 -1.58
N ILE A 384 -26.36 -7.16 -0.51
CA ILE A 384 -27.08 -8.44 -0.49
C ILE A 384 -28.44 -8.27 0.20
N TRP A 385 -29.49 -8.76 -0.44
CA TRP A 385 -30.85 -8.84 0.12
C TRP A 385 -31.33 -10.27 0.08
N PHE A 386 -32.15 -10.61 1.06
CA PHE A 386 -32.76 -11.92 1.22
C PHE A 386 -34.28 -11.74 1.21
N ASP A 387 -34.98 -12.49 0.36
CA ASP A 387 -36.43 -12.50 0.25
C ASP A 387 -36.95 -13.88 0.64
N GLU A 388 -37.19 -14.06 1.94
CA GLU A 388 -37.72 -15.30 2.54
C GLU A 388 -36.88 -16.54 2.17
N VAL A 389 -35.55 -16.39 2.25
CA VAL A 389 -34.53 -17.41 1.91
C VAL A 389 -34.40 -18.49 2.97
#